data_AF-A0A895YEI5-F1
#
_entry.id   AF-A0A895YEI5-F1
#
_cell.length_a   1.000
_cell.length_b   1.000
_cell.length_c   1.000
_cell.angle_alpha   90.00
_cell.angle_beta   90.00
_cell.angle_gamma   90.00
#
_symmetry.space_group_name_H-M   'P 1'
#
loop_
_entity.id
_entity.type
_entity.pdbx_description
1 polymer ?
#
loop_
_entity_poly.entity_id
_entity_poly.type
_entity_poly.pdbx_seq_one_letter_code
_entity_poly.pdbx_strand_id
1 'polypeptide(L)'
;MSRTTSTTINDLRRLAEQATNLARAIRAAGDRLRRTDDEPTRRAGFRLDEAVSAADRVTGELITTADYLTRIANRGTCAADWGLCPEHGNTLAGSGGRSWCQRIGCRRRWDHDRAGLPCTEPAAYQVRDTAGGETLLCTGHANDARQRLIGARLTPITTGRKR
;
A
#
# COMPACT_ATOMS: atom_id res chain seq x y z
N MET A 1 -0.07 6.92 12.05
CA MET A 1 -0.97 5.99 11.33
C MET A 1 -2.40 6.34 11.68
N SER A 2 -3.25 6.63 10.69
CA SER A 2 -4.66 6.96 10.94
C SER A 2 -5.40 5.75 11.49
N ARG A 3 -6.31 5.98 12.45
CA ARG A 3 -7.11 4.91 13.11
C ARG A 3 -7.84 4.04 12.09
N THR A 4 -8.36 4.65 11.01
CA THR A 4 -9.03 3.96 9.90
C THR A 4 -8.12 2.98 9.16
N THR A 5 -6.88 3.38 8.84
CA THR A 5 -5.92 2.49 8.14
C THR A 5 -5.52 1.29 9.00
N SER A 6 -5.35 1.50 10.30
CA SER A 6 -5.08 0.42 11.26
C SER A 6 -6.22 -0.60 11.33
N THR A 7 -7.46 -0.12 11.40
CA THR A 7 -8.67 -0.97 11.41
C THR A 7 -8.77 -1.78 10.12
N THR A 8 -8.60 -1.15 8.95
CA THR A 8 -8.65 -1.86 7.66
C THR A 8 -7.58 -2.94 7.54
N ILE A 9 -6.34 -2.69 7.99
CA ILE A 9 -5.27 -3.71 7.98
C ILE A 9 -5.67 -4.92 8.84
N ASN A 10 -6.22 -4.69 10.03
CA ASN A 10 -6.64 -5.76 10.92
C ASN A 10 -7.83 -6.54 10.37
N ASP A 11 -8.78 -5.87 9.73
CA ASP A 11 -9.91 -6.52 9.08
C ASP A 11 -9.48 -7.45 7.94
N LEU A 12 -8.51 -7.02 7.11
CA LEU A 12 -7.96 -7.87 6.05
C LEU A 12 -7.29 -9.14 6.60
N ARG A 13 -6.53 -9.02 7.70
CA ARG A 13 -5.89 -10.16 8.37
C ARG A 13 -6.92 -11.12 8.95
N ARG A 14 -7.98 -10.60 9.57
CA ARG A 14 -9.10 -11.39 10.08
C ARG A 14 -9.82 -12.14 8.96
N LEU A 15 -10.07 -11.49 7.82
CA LEU A 15 -10.67 -12.14 6.64
C LEU A 15 -9.77 -13.26 6.10
N ALA A 16 -8.44 -13.07 6.09
CA ALA A 16 -7.49 -14.10 5.66
C ALA A 16 -7.52 -15.34 6.57
N GLU A 17 -7.65 -15.13 7.88
CA GLU A 17 -7.83 -16.21 8.84
C GLU A 17 -9.15 -16.97 8.60
N GLN A 18 -10.23 -16.25 8.33
CA GLN A 18 -11.52 -16.85 7.98
C GLN A 18 -11.43 -17.70 6.70
N ALA A 19 -10.74 -17.21 5.66
CA ALA A 19 -10.51 -17.95 4.42
C ALA A 19 -9.64 -19.21 4.64
N THR A 20 -8.61 -19.11 5.48
CA THR A 20 -7.77 -20.26 5.88
C THR A 20 -8.58 -21.33 6.60
N ASN A 21 -9.46 -20.92 7.52
CA ASN A 21 -10.34 -21.83 8.24
C ASN A 21 -11.36 -22.50 7.31
N LEU A 22 -11.89 -21.77 6.33
CA LEU A 22 -12.76 -22.32 5.29
C LEU A 22 -12.03 -23.37 4.44
N ALA A 23 -10.81 -23.06 3.96
CA ALA A 23 -9.99 -24.01 3.21
C ALA A 23 -9.77 -25.32 3.99
N ARG A 24 -9.45 -25.20 5.29
CA ARG A 24 -9.28 -26.36 6.19
C ARG A 24 -10.57 -27.18 6.32
N ALA A 25 -11.71 -26.52 6.48
CA ALA A 25 -13.01 -27.20 6.59
C ALA A 25 -13.39 -27.94 5.30
N ILE A 26 -13.12 -27.34 4.13
CA ILE A 26 -13.36 -27.95 2.83
C ILE A 26 -12.43 -29.15 2.62
N ARG A 27 -11.14 -29.04 2.93
CA ARG A 27 -10.20 -30.18 2.87
C ARG A 27 -10.68 -31.33 3.74
N ALA A 28 -11.09 -31.05 4.98
CA ALA A 28 -11.61 -32.07 5.88
C ALA A 28 -12.88 -32.76 5.33
N ALA A 29 -13.75 -32.02 4.63
CA ALA A 29 -14.90 -32.60 3.95
C ALA A 29 -14.49 -33.50 2.77
N GLY A 30 -13.53 -33.05 1.94
CA GLY A 30 -12.96 -33.85 0.86
C GLY A 30 -12.31 -35.13 1.36
N ASP A 31 -11.58 -35.07 2.47
CA ASP A 31 -10.95 -36.24 3.08
C ASP A 31 -11.97 -37.22 3.65
N ARG A 32 -13.11 -36.75 4.17
CA ARG A 32 -14.21 -37.64 4.56
C ARG A 32 -14.79 -38.38 3.36
N LEU A 33 -15.01 -37.70 2.25
CA LEU A 33 -15.47 -38.33 1.01
C LEU A 33 -14.46 -39.37 0.54
N ARG A 34 -13.16 -39.03 0.51
CA ARG A 34 -12.09 -39.93 0.04
C ARG A 34 -11.95 -41.22 0.87
N ARG A 35 -12.43 -41.23 2.12
CA ARG A 35 -12.38 -42.39 3.02
C ARG A 35 -13.61 -43.30 2.92
N THR A 36 -14.61 -42.99 2.10
CA THR A 36 -15.79 -43.85 1.95
C THR A 36 -15.48 -45.08 1.10
N ASP A 37 -16.14 -46.19 1.40
CA ASP A 37 -16.06 -47.42 0.60
C ASP A 37 -16.81 -47.30 -0.74
N ASP A 38 -17.85 -46.46 -0.79
CA ASP A 38 -18.61 -46.15 -2.02
C ASP A 38 -17.74 -45.38 -3.03
N GLU A 39 -17.45 -46.00 -4.17
CA GLU A 39 -16.54 -45.47 -5.20
C GLU A 39 -17.06 -44.16 -5.84
N PRO A 40 -18.35 -44.01 -6.23
CA PRO A 40 -18.88 -42.74 -6.70
C PRO A 40 -18.71 -41.59 -5.69
N THR A 41 -19.01 -41.84 -4.41
CA THR A 41 -18.86 -40.85 -3.32
C THR A 41 -17.39 -40.52 -3.08
N ARG A 42 -16.52 -41.53 -3.05
CA ARG A 42 -15.07 -41.37 -2.89
C ARG A 42 -14.48 -40.49 -3.99
N ARG A 43 -14.85 -40.75 -5.24
CA ARG A 43 -14.44 -39.94 -6.39
C ARG A 43 -14.99 -38.52 -6.31
N ALA A 44 -16.10 -38.25 -5.63
CA ALA A 44 -16.60 -36.88 -5.53
C ALA A 44 -15.67 -35.93 -4.75
N GLY A 45 -14.71 -36.46 -3.97
CA GLY A 45 -13.76 -35.66 -3.20
C GLY A 45 -12.94 -34.65 -4.03
N PHE A 46 -12.56 -34.98 -5.27
CA PHE A 46 -11.77 -34.06 -6.12
C PHE A 46 -12.53 -32.76 -6.44
N ARG A 47 -13.87 -32.79 -6.41
CA ARG A 47 -14.69 -31.60 -6.73
C ARG A 47 -14.50 -30.46 -5.72
N LEU A 48 -13.94 -30.76 -4.55
CA LEU A 48 -13.65 -29.77 -3.52
C LEU A 48 -12.26 -29.14 -3.66
N ASP A 49 -11.38 -29.67 -4.51
CA ASP A 49 -9.99 -29.20 -4.62
C ASP A 49 -9.90 -27.78 -5.21
N GLU A 50 -10.79 -27.42 -6.14
CA GLU A 50 -10.87 -26.05 -6.66
C GLU A 50 -11.36 -25.07 -5.58
N ALA A 51 -12.32 -25.49 -4.74
CA ALA A 51 -12.82 -24.65 -3.66
C ALA A 51 -11.74 -24.39 -2.59
N VAL A 52 -10.90 -25.38 -2.29
CA VAL A 52 -9.71 -25.22 -1.44
C VAL A 52 -8.74 -24.22 -2.06
N SER A 53 -8.40 -24.42 -3.34
CA SER A 53 -7.44 -23.57 -4.06
C SER A 53 -7.91 -22.13 -4.15
N ALA A 54 -9.22 -21.90 -4.34
CA ALA A 54 -9.81 -20.57 -4.34
C ALA A 54 -9.70 -19.89 -2.97
N ALA A 55 -9.98 -20.61 -1.88
CA ALA A 55 -9.85 -20.07 -0.52
C ALA A 55 -8.39 -19.75 -0.15
N ASP A 56 -7.43 -20.59 -0.57
CA ASP A 56 -6.00 -20.33 -0.40
C ASP A 56 -5.57 -19.08 -1.19
N ARG A 57 -6.07 -18.89 -2.42
CA ARG A 57 -5.82 -17.67 -3.23
C ARG A 57 -6.36 -16.41 -2.56
N VAL A 58 -7.59 -16.45 -2.05
CA VAL A 58 -8.19 -15.34 -1.29
C VAL A 58 -7.33 -14.98 -0.08
N THR A 59 -6.84 -15.98 0.66
CA THR A 59 -5.93 -15.77 1.79
C THR A 59 -4.66 -15.03 1.36
N GLY A 60 -4.02 -15.47 0.27
CA GLY A 60 -2.80 -14.84 -0.26
C GLY A 60 -2.98 -13.37 -0.65
N GLU A 61 -4.07 -13.05 -1.35
CA GLU A 61 -4.39 -11.67 -1.77
C GLU A 61 -4.65 -10.74 -0.58
N LEU A 62 -5.39 -11.23 0.42
CA LEU A 62 -5.71 -10.47 1.63
C LEU A 62 -4.46 -10.15 2.45
N ILE A 63 -3.57 -11.13 2.65
CA ILE A 63 -2.30 -10.91 3.38
C ILE A 63 -1.39 -9.96 2.60
N THR A 64 -1.24 -10.16 1.29
CA THR A 64 -0.42 -9.29 0.43
C THR A 64 -0.89 -7.83 0.49
N THR A 65 -2.20 -7.62 0.48
CA THR A 65 -2.81 -6.29 0.59
C THR A 65 -2.58 -5.69 1.98
N ALA A 66 -2.79 -6.46 3.05
CA ALA A 66 -2.53 -6.01 4.43
C ALA A 66 -1.07 -5.61 4.64
N ASP A 67 -0.13 -6.36 4.07
CA ASP A 67 1.31 -6.07 4.14
C ASP A 67 1.68 -4.86 3.28
N TYR A 68 1.04 -4.66 2.14
CA TYR A 68 1.21 -3.46 1.34
C TYR A 68 0.74 -2.20 2.09
N LEU A 69 -0.43 -2.26 2.72
CA LEU A 69 -0.97 -1.16 3.53
C LEU A 69 -0.14 -0.90 4.78
N THR A 70 0.32 -1.96 5.47
CA THR A 70 1.26 -1.84 6.59
C THR A 70 2.54 -1.16 6.15
N ARG A 71 3.07 -1.57 4.98
CA ARG A 71 4.24 -0.92 4.39
C ARG A 71 3.95 0.55 4.16
N ILE A 72 2.81 0.97 3.60
CA ILE A 72 2.46 2.39 3.41
C ILE A 72 2.37 3.14 4.74
N ALA A 73 1.69 2.57 5.71
CA ALA A 73 1.44 3.22 6.99
C ALA A 73 2.72 3.45 7.81
N ASN A 74 3.70 2.55 7.66
CA ASN A 74 4.98 2.63 8.37
C ASN A 74 6.04 3.50 7.68
N ARG A 75 5.79 4.06 6.48
CA ARG A 75 6.82 4.84 5.75
C ARG A 75 7.07 6.21 6.36
N GLY A 76 6.14 6.73 7.19
CA GLY A 76 6.05 8.15 7.51
C GLY A 76 5.81 8.93 6.22
N THR A 77 4.57 9.33 5.93
CA THR A 77 4.29 10.03 4.67
C THR A 77 4.71 11.49 4.76
N CYS A 78 5.01 12.07 3.61
CA CYS A 78 5.15 13.50 3.46
C CYS A 78 3.92 14.22 4.03
N ALA A 79 4.13 15.32 4.75
CA ALA A 79 3.07 16.11 5.36
C ALA A 79 2.40 17.12 4.41
N ALA A 80 2.82 17.16 3.14
CA ALA A 80 2.26 18.07 2.15
C ALA A 80 0.86 17.61 1.74
N ASP A 81 -0.06 18.56 1.69
CA ASP A 81 -1.47 18.39 1.35
C ASP A 81 -1.74 18.39 -0.17
N TRP A 82 -0.68 18.52 -0.98
CA TRP A 82 -0.71 18.42 -2.44
C TRP A 82 0.33 17.41 -2.95
N GLY A 83 0.12 16.90 -4.17
CA GLY A 83 0.97 15.88 -4.76
C GLY A 83 1.94 16.44 -5.81
N LEU A 84 3.04 15.72 -6.01
CA LEU A 84 4.10 16.12 -6.95
C LEU A 84 4.70 14.93 -7.70
N CYS A 85 5.57 15.22 -8.67
CA CYS A 85 6.41 14.19 -9.27
C CYS A 85 7.54 13.82 -8.29
N PRO A 86 7.64 12.57 -7.81
CA PRO A 86 8.61 12.20 -6.77
C PRO A 86 10.07 12.52 -7.10
N GLU A 87 10.40 12.55 -8.40
CA GLU A 87 11.74 12.87 -8.90
C GLU A 87 11.91 14.37 -9.24
N HIS A 88 10.85 15.01 -9.74
CA HIS A 88 10.96 16.31 -10.39
C HIS A 88 10.31 17.46 -9.63
N GLY A 89 9.67 17.18 -8.51
CA GLY A 89 9.01 18.18 -7.68
C GLY A 89 7.69 18.66 -8.28
N ASN A 90 7.37 19.95 -8.07
CA ASN A 90 6.14 20.60 -8.50
C ASN A 90 6.09 20.81 -10.03
N THR A 91 5.90 19.72 -10.76
CA THR A 91 5.92 19.70 -12.22
C THR A 91 4.75 18.91 -12.78
N LEU A 92 3.68 18.73 -12.00
CA LEU A 92 2.50 18.02 -12.45
C LEU A 92 1.62 18.94 -13.28
N ALA A 93 1.12 18.42 -14.39
CA ALA A 93 -0.05 18.95 -15.08
C ALA A 93 -1.18 17.93 -15.01
N GLY A 94 -2.41 18.40 -15.24
CA GLY A 94 -3.58 17.54 -15.21
C GLY A 94 -4.68 17.99 -16.15
N SER A 95 -5.49 17.02 -16.56
CA SER A 95 -6.72 17.22 -17.33
C SER A 95 -7.60 15.97 -17.18
N GLY A 96 -8.92 16.14 -17.15
CA GLY A 96 -9.87 15.05 -17.02
C GLY A 96 -9.69 14.20 -15.75
N GLY A 97 -9.31 14.83 -14.63
CA GLY A 97 -9.08 14.14 -13.35
C GLY A 97 -7.86 13.22 -13.35
N ARG A 98 -6.94 13.35 -14.32
CA ARG A 98 -5.67 12.61 -14.41
C ARG A 98 -4.51 13.59 -14.35
N SER A 99 -3.33 13.10 -13.97
CA SER A 99 -2.14 13.95 -13.84
C SER A 99 -0.89 13.30 -14.42
N TRP A 100 0.07 14.11 -14.86
CA TRP A 100 1.36 13.65 -15.40
C TRP A 100 2.47 14.64 -15.10
N CYS A 101 3.71 14.16 -15.08
CA CYS A 101 4.88 15.03 -14.97
C CYS A 101 5.18 15.72 -16.31
N GLN A 102 5.39 17.03 -16.30
CA GLN A 102 5.75 17.83 -17.48
C GLN A 102 7.25 17.86 -17.78
N ARG A 103 8.12 17.31 -16.90
CA ARG A 103 9.56 17.25 -17.21
C ARG A 103 9.84 16.34 -18.39
N ILE A 104 10.58 16.87 -19.36
CA ILE A 104 11.05 16.15 -20.54
C ILE A 104 11.78 14.88 -20.09
N GLY A 105 11.38 13.74 -20.66
CA GLY A 105 11.93 12.42 -20.32
C GLY A 105 11.22 11.70 -19.16
N CYS A 106 10.44 12.39 -18.33
CA CYS A 106 9.66 11.74 -17.28
C CYS A 106 8.37 11.14 -17.86
N ARG A 107 8.20 9.83 -17.74
CA ARG A 107 6.99 9.12 -18.23
C ARG A 107 5.95 8.85 -17.15
N ARG A 108 6.13 9.40 -15.94
CA ARG A 108 5.19 9.18 -14.83
C ARG A 108 3.86 9.87 -15.09
N ARG A 109 2.80 9.09 -14.94
CA ARG A 109 1.41 9.47 -15.09
C ARG A 109 0.60 8.79 -13.99
N TRP A 110 -0.48 9.44 -13.59
CA TRP A 110 -1.43 8.94 -12.62
C TRP A 110 -2.82 9.03 -13.23
N ASP A 111 -3.61 7.99 -13.02
CA ASP A 111 -5.01 7.87 -13.44
C ASP A 111 -5.97 8.71 -12.58
N HIS A 112 -5.43 9.48 -11.64
CA HIS A 112 -6.12 10.39 -10.74
C HIS A 112 -5.42 11.76 -10.71
N ASP A 113 -6.12 12.78 -10.19
CA ASP A 113 -5.57 14.10 -9.92
C ASP A 113 -4.67 14.01 -8.70
N ARG A 114 -3.40 13.73 -8.94
CA ARG A 114 -2.40 13.66 -7.89
C ARG A 114 -2.08 15.03 -7.32
N ALA A 115 -2.12 16.09 -8.14
CA ALA A 115 -1.72 17.42 -7.70
C ALA A 115 -2.68 17.93 -6.61
N GLY A 116 -3.99 17.66 -6.75
CA GLY A 116 -5.02 18.00 -5.77
C GLY A 116 -5.14 17.05 -4.57
N LEU A 117 -4.30 16.02 -4.46
CA LEU A 117 -4.36 15.06 -3.36
C LEU A 117 -3.15 15.13 -2.43
N PRO A 118 -3.31 14.85 -1.13
CA PRO A 118 -2.20 14.77 -0.19
C PRO A 118 -1.07 13.85 -0.66
N CYS A 119 0.17 14.25 -0.39
CA CYS A 119 1.34 13.53 -0.83
C CYS A 119 1.46 12.17 -0.12
N THR A 120 1.50 11.09 -0.90
CA THR A 120 1.67 9.74 -0.39
C THR A 120 3.12 9.25 -0.42
N GLU A 121 4.06 10.10 -0.83
CA GLU A 121 5.48 9.73 -0.88
C GLU A 121 6.08 9.58 0.52
N PRO A 122 7.02 8.65 0.72
CA PRO A 122 7.76 8.54 1.97
C PRO A 122 8.48 9.83 2.32
N ALA A 123 8.40 10.25 3.58
CA ALA A 123 9.22 11.31 4.11
C ALA A 123 10.69 10.89 4.06
N ALA A 124 11.53 11.81 3.59
CA ALA A 124 12.97 11.62 3.46
C ALA A 124 13.76 12.74 4.15
N TYR A 125 13.11 13.87 4.45
CA TYR A 125 13.73 15.02 5.09
C TYR A 125 12.83 15.57 6.21
N GLN A 126 13.46 16.02 7.28
CA GLN A 126 12.88 16.96 8.23
C GLN A 126 13.28 18.37 7.77
N VAL A 127 12.28 19.21 7.51
CA VAL A 127 12.47 20.60 7.10
C VAL A 127 12.12 21.48 8.28
N ARG A 128 13.07 22.32 8.68
CA ARG A 128 12.89 23.33 9.71
C ARG A 128 12.86 24.71 9.09
N ASP A 129 11.77 25.45 9.27
CA ASP A 129 11.66 26.83 8.84
C ASP A 129 12.38 27.80 9.82
N THR A 130 12.44 29.07 9.45
CA THR A 130 13.09 30.11 10.26
C THR A 130 12.29 30.49 11.52
N ALA A 131 10.98 30.19 11.57
CA ALA A 131 10.12 30.35 12.73
C ALA A 131 10.22 29.16 13.71
N GLY A 132 10.99 28.12 13.35
CA GLY A 132 11.19 26.93 14.17
C GLY A 132 10.16 25.83 13.95
N GLY A 133 9.26 25.97 12.98
CA GLY A 133 8.34 24.93 12.55
C GLY A 133 9.08 23.76 11.92
N GLU A 134 8.65 22.54 12.21
CA GLU A 134 9.27 21.30 11.70
C GLU A 134 8.24 20.44 10.94
N THR A 135 8.60 20.06 9.72
CA THR A 135 7.72 19.28 8.84
C THR A 135 8.50 18.15 8.17
N LEU A 136 7.89 16.96 8.10
CA LEU A 136 8.45 15.82 7.36
C LEU A 136 8.03 15.87 5.90
N LEU A 137 9.01 15.95 4.99
CA LEU A 137 8.79 16.04 3.55
C LEU A 137 9.48 14.90 2.79
N CYS A 138 8.87 14.44 1.71
CA CYS A 138 9.53 13.56 0.74
C CYS A 138 10.61 14.31 -0.04
N THR A 139 11.45 13.59 -0.78
CA THR A 139 12.52 14.18 -1.60
C THR A 139 12.01 15.28 -2.54
N GLY A 140 10.89 15.05 -3.22
CA GLY A 140 10.31 16.05 -4.12
C GLY A 140 9.89 17.34 -3.40
N HIS A 141 9.26 17.22 -2.23
CA HIS A 141 8.77 18.37 -1.46
C HIS A 141 9.91 19.09 -0.75
N ALA A 142 10.93 18.35 -0.30
CA ALA A 142 12.14 18.93 0.23
C ALA A 142 12.85 19.77 -0.84
N ASN A 143 12.98 19.26 -2.07
CA ASN A 143 13.60 20.01 -3.16
C ASN A 143 12.83 21.30 -3.52
N ASP A 144 11.49 21.25 -3.55
CA ASP A 144 10.66 22.44 -3.78
C ASP A 144 10.78 23.44 -2.61
N ALA A 145 10.74 22.96 -1.37
CA ALA A 145 10.96 23.76 -0.17
C ALA A 145 12.33 24.45 -0.18
N ARG A 146 13.40 23.76 -0.60
CA ARG A 146 14.75 24.34 -0.72
C ARG A 146 14.82 25.50 -1.71
N GLN A 147 13.98 25.48 -2.76
CA GLN A 147 13.94 26.53 -3.77
C GLN A 147 13.11 27.74 -3.33
N ARG A 148 12.08 27.53 -2.50
CA ARG A 148 11.08 28.55 -2.18
C ARG A 148 11.21 29.14 -0.77
N LEU A 149 11.73 28.39 0.19
CA LEU A 149 11.84 28.81 1.59
C LEU A 149 13.25 29.33 1.88
N ILE A 150 13.38 30.65 1.99
CA ILE A 150 14.63 31.31 2.37
C ILE A 150 14.99 30.90 3.81
N GLY A 151 16.20 30.36 3.98
CA GLY A 151 16.73 30.01 5.30
C GLY A 151 16.21 28.68 5.88
N ALA A 152 15.40 27.92 5.14
CA ALA A 152 14.97 26.59 5.59
C ALA A 152 16.16 25.62 5.70
N ARG A 153 16.19 24.83 6.77
CA ARG A 153 17.18 23.76 6.98
C ARG A 153 16.55 22.42 6.68
N LEU A 154 17.17 21.67 5.78
CA LEU A 154 16.72 20.34 5.39
C LEU A 154 17.69 19.31 5.95
N THR A 155 17.19 18.43 6.81
CA THR A 155 17.97 17.34 7.40
C THR A 155 17.42 16.01 6.89
N PRO A 156 18.22 15.17 6.20
CA PRO A 156 17.79 13.83 5.83
C PRO A 156 17.38 13.03 7.06
N ILE A 157 16.22 12.38 7.02
CA ILE A 157 15.84 11.42 8.07
C ILE A 157 16.32 10.04 7.68
N THR A 158 17.04 9.37 8.58
CA THR A 158 17.45 7.99 8.36
C THR A 158 16.21 7.12 8.55
N THR A 159 15.61 6.67 7.45
CA THR A 159 14.64 5.57 7.53
C THR A 159 15.44 4.32 7.89
N GLY A 160 15.36 3.89 9.15
CA GLY A 160 16.10 2.74 9.64
C GLY A 160 15.81 1.50 8.80
N ARG A 161 16.72 1.15 7.89
CA ARG A 161 16.76 -0.15 7.23
C ARG A 161 17.34 -1.12 8.26
N LYS A 162 16.49 -1.77 9.06
CA LYS A 162 16.92 -3.01 9.74
C LYS A 162 17.17 -4.03 8.62
N ARG A 163 18.42 -4.46 8.53
CA ARG A 163 18.88 -5.56 7.68
C ARG A 163 18.26 -6.87 8.13
#